data_AF-A0A7S1F1N6-F1
#
_entry.id   AF-A0A7S1F1N6-F1
#
_cell.length_a   1.000
_cell.length_b   1.000
_cell.length_c   1.000
_cell.angle_alpha   90.00
_cell.angle_beta   90.00
_cell.angle_gamma   90.00
#
_symmetry.space_group_name_H-M   'P 1'
#
loop_
_entity.id
_entity.type
_entity.pdbx_description
1 polymer ?
#
loop_
_entity_poly.entity_id
_entity_poly.type
_entity_poly.pdbx_seq_one_letter_code
_entity_poly.pdbx_strand_id
1 'polypeptide(L)'
;VKVVLNAIFTGAIGYTAYQFMSGGDVGYLNMSQATSAGIICLTSWPQRASITADPTAYFYEDAWTSFSQSSNSSEFISDFQCPFVADTGDTCNSVSVPLEVMQRDLYQPVGDDVGVSSDILYFYAHAFLGLGIGLWLAITTHDLALLHNVHKDRVLDLNGVRDDFPWIVRCFRLSGFGFLRRLLKMATSPDELRLQPRHKRPNDMDAKTNRYSSDEIGTASLRLTALLLFLLFLPVIFFWSIGFFVFGLVPVITAFFLCWPVRLSRFWTLVLALGGSIYGLALVIHMIVFLINPTQRAHFAVTWSVTGMDDTGASTKCTCGCNFPISGNVVIGHISVGAIAATRCLMIALRCLKGLRRANWASLLS
;
A
#
# COMPACT_ATOMS: atom_id res chain seq x y z
N VAL A 1 -18.39 -27.30 1.42
CA VAL A 1 -18.16 -26.75 2.79
C VAL A 1 -16.75 -26.20 2.98
N LYS A 2 -15.66 -26.99 2.83
CA LYS A 2 -14.26 -26.52 3.00
C LYS A 2 -13.92 -25.27 2.14
N VAL A 3 -14.30 -25.30 0.86
CA VAL A 3 -14.17 -24.19 -0.10
C VAL A 3 -14.82 -22.89 0.41
N VAL A 4 -16.11 -22.97 0.76
CA VAL A 4 -16.92 -21.82 1.18
C VAL A 4 -16.35 -21.22 2.47
N LEU A 5 -15.97 -22.06 3.44
CA LEU A 5 -15.36 -21.60 4.68
C LEU A 5 -14.03 -20.87 4.41
N ASN A 6 -13.15 -21.45 3.58
CA ASN A 6 -11.85 -20.84 3.30
C ASN A 6 -11.96 -19.50 2.55
N ALA A 7 -12.94 -19.39 1.65
CA ALA A 7 -13.28 -18.12 1.00
C ALA A 7 -13.75 -17.09 2.03
N ILE A 8 -14.73 -17.43 2.88
CA ILE A 8 -15.26 -16.54 3.93
C ILE A 8 -14.14 -16.06 4.86
N PHE A 9 -13.28 -16.96 5.34
CA PHE A 9 -12.16 -16.58 6.21
C PHE A 9 -11.21 -15.59 5.54
N THR A 10 -10.94 -15.78 4.24
CA THR A 10 -10.04 -14.89 3.50
C THR A 10 -10.64 -13.48 3.34
N GLY A 11 -11.92 -13.40 2.99
CA GLY A 11 -12.65 -12.12 2.89
C GLY A 11 -12.78 -11.43 4.25
N ALA A 12 -13.09 -12.19 5.30
CA ALA A 12 -13.22 -11.68 6.65
C ALA A 12 -11.91 -11.06 7.16
N ILE A 13 -10.74 -11.65 6.86
CA ILE A 13 -9.44 -11.07 7.26
C ILE A 13 -9.21 -9.70 6.60
N GLY A 14 -9.56 -9.55 5.32
CA GLY A 14 -9.44 -8.25 4.63
C GLY A 14 -10.35 -7.19 5.25
N TYR A 15 -11.59 -7.58 5.57
CA TYR A 15 -12.56 -6.69 6.21
C TYR A 15 -12.19 -6.33 7.65
N THR A 16 -11.70 -7.28 8.45
CA THR A 16 -11.27 -7.01 9.84
C THR A 16 -10.03 -6.12 9.86
N ALA A 17 -9.09 -6.31 8.94
CA ALA A 17 -7.94 -5.42 8.79
C ALA A 17 -8.41 -4.00 8.42
N TYR A 18 -9.33 -3.87 7.47
CA TYR A 18 -9.96 -2.60 7.11
C TYR A 18 -10.60 -1.94 8.33
N GLN A 19 -11.46 -2.64 9.06
CA GLN A 19 -12.14 -2.13 10.26
C GLN A 19 -11.14 -1.67 11.31
N PHE A 20 -10.07 -2.44 11.54
CA PHE A 20 -9.03 -2.08 12.50
C PHE A 20 -8.27 -0.80 12.12
N MET A 21 -8.03 -0.56 10.82
CA MET A 21 -7.28 0.62 10.33
C MET A 21 -8.17 1.85 10.09
N SER A 22 -9.42 1.64 9.69
CA SER A 22 -10.38 2.70 9.35
C SER A 22 -11.21 3.12 10.57
N GLY A 23 -11.65 2.18 11.40
CA GLY A 23 -12.45 2.42 12.62
C GLY A 23 -11.63 2.91 13.81
N GLY A 24 -10.65 3.78 13.55
CA GLY A 24 -9.86 4.40 14.62
C GLY A 24 -10.78 5.21 15.52
N ASP A 25 -10.77 4.90 16.80
CA ASP A 25 -11.53 5.57 17.83
C ASP A 25 -10.63 6.47 18.68
N VAL A 26 -11.24 7.16 19.64
CA VAL A 26 -10.52 7.99 20.61
C VAL A 26 -9.48 7.19 21.41
N GLY A 27 -9.68 5.88 21.60
CA GLY A 27 -8.72 4.97 22.23
C GLY A 27 -7.45 4.73 21.40
N TYR A 28 -7.47 5.07 20.10
CA TYR A 28 -6.29 4.96 19.26
C TYR A 28 -5.27 6.06 19.52
N LEU A 29 -5.67 7.14 20.19
CA LEU A 29 -4.90 8.36 20.30
C LEU A 29 -4.04 8.40 21.55
N ASN A 30 -2.88 9.03 21.43
CA ASN A 30 -2.05 9.36 22.58
C ASN A 30 -2.48 10.71 23.16
N MET A 31 -3.53 10.69 24.01
CA MET A 31 -4.07 11.91 24.62
C MET A 31 -3.08 12.67 25.52
N SER A 32 -2.02 12.02 25.99
CA SER A 32 -1.02 12.69 26.84
C SER A 32 -0.11 13.63 26.06
N GLN A 33 -0.19 13.63 24.72
CA GLN A 33 0.69 14.38 23.85
C GLN A 33 -0.11 15.05 22.72
N ALA A 34 -0.83 16.12 23.06
CA ALA A 34 -1.46 16.97 22.05
C ALA A 34 -0.42 17.60 21.11
N THR A 35 -0.74 17.66 19.82
CA THR A 35 0.14 18.27 18.80
C THR A 35 0.09 19.80 18.89
N SER A 36 -1.07 20.38 19.16
CA SER A 36 -1.25 21.82 19.38
C SER A 36 -1.51 22.13 20.86
N ALA A 37 -0.93 23.23 21.36
CA ALA A 37 -1.19 23.70 22.73
C ALA A 37 -2.61 24.28 22.87
N GLY A 38 -3.13 24.91 21.80
CA GLY A 38 -4.43 25.54 21.75
C GLY A 38 -5.50 24.69 21.08
N ILE A 39 -6.75 24.94 21.48
CA ILE A 39 -7.97 24.41 20.87
C ILE A 39 -8.23 25.20 19.58
N ILE A 40 -8.46 24.48 18.47
CA ILE A 40 -8.82 25.10 17.19
C ILE A 40 -10.34 25.04 17.06
N CYS A 41 -11.00 26.14 16.67
CA CYS A 41 -12.45 26.19 16.48
C CYS A 41 -12.80 26.68 15.07
N LEU A 42 -13.53 25.84 14.35
CA LEU A 42 -13.90 26.05 12.95
C LEU A 42 -15.42 25.94 12.75
N THR A 43 -15.96 26.70 11.81
CA THR A 43 -17.38 26.62 11.40
C THR A 43 -17.69 25.27 10.75
N SER A 44 -16.73 24.70 10.02
CA SER A 44 -16.80 23.36 9.43
C SER A 44 -15.46 22.64 9.64
N TRP A 45 -15.51 21.43 10.19
CA TRP A 45 -14.33 20.59 10.37
C TRP A 45 -14.30 19.49 9.31
N PRO A 46 -13.16 19.21 8.67
CA PRO A 46 -13.06 18.18 7.65
C PRO A 46 -13.31 16.79 8.25
N GLN A 47 -14.38 16.15 7.79
CA GLN A 47 -14.72 14.80 8.19
C GLN A 47 -13.78 13.79 7.51
N ARG A 48 -13.43 12.74 8.25
CA ARG A 48 -12.79 11.58 7.62
C ARG A 48 -13.86 10.85 6.84
N ALA A 49 -13.72 10.79 5.52
CA ALA A 49 -14.62 9.97 4.73
C ALA A 49 -14.43 8.50 5.17
N SER A 50 -15.54 7.83 5.45
CA SER A 50 -15.59 6.45 5.93
C SER A 50 -16.57 5.69 5.06
N ILE A 51 -16.13 4.57 4.45
CA ILE A 51 -16.99 3.76 3.58
C ILE A 51 -18.22 3.24 4.34
N THR A 52 -18.11 3.06 5.67
CA THR A 52 -19.25 2.58 6.48
C THR A 52 -20.30 3.66 6.72
N ALA A 53 -19.90 4.93 6.77
CA ALA A 53 -20.81 6.05 7.00
C ALA A 53 -21.46 6.53 5.68
N ASP A 54 -20.66 6.69 4.62
CA ASP A 54 -21.14 7.02 3.28
C ASP A 54 -20.22 6.38 2.21
N PRO A 55 -20.64 5.25 1.60
CA PRO A 55 -19.90 4.61 0.52
C PRO A 55 -19.78 5.47 -0.74
N THR A 56 -20.70 6.42 -0.94
CA THR A 56 -20.81 7.19 -2.18
C THR A 56 -19.97 8.46 -2.18
N ALA A 57 -19.64 9.00 -1.00
CA ALA A 57 -18.79 10.17 -0.80
C ALA A 57 -17.50 10.15 -1.65
N TYR A 58 -16.92 8.96 -1.89
CA TYR A 58 -15.68 8.78 -2.64
C TYR A 58 -15.76 9.05 -4.14
N PHE A 59 -16.96 8.92 -4.72
CA PHE A 59 -17.18 9.12 -6.15
C PHE A 59 -17.50 10.57 -6.48
N TYR A 60 -17.67 11.43 -5.48
CA TYR A 60 -17.93 12.85 -5.65
C TYR A 60 -16.63 13.65 -5.57
N GLU A 61 -16.49 14.61 -6.48
CA GLU A 61 -15.35 15.54 -6.53
C GLU A 61 -15.22 16.35 -5.23
N ASP A 62 -16.35 16.67 -4.59
CA ASP A 62 -16.42 17.46 -3.37
C ASP A 62 -15.60 16.86 -2.20
N ALA A 63 -15.57 15.53 -2.07
CA ALA A 63 -14.78 14.85 -1.05
C ALA A 63 -13.27 15.00 -1.30
N TRP A 64 -12.86 15.07 -2.56
CA TRP A 64 -11.46 15.27 -2.96
C TRP A 64 -11.04 16.74 -2.88
N THR A 65 -11.95 17.68 -3.16
CA THR A 65 -11.69 19.11 -3.01
C THR A 65 -11.59 19.52 -1.54
N SER A 66 -12.47 19.02 -0.67
CA SER A 66 -12.37 19.26 0.77
C SER A 66 -11.09 18.67 1.35
N PHE A 67 -10.69 17.48 0.89
CA PHE A 67 -9.41 16.86 1.24
C PHE A 67 -8.20 17.70 0.77
N SER A 68 -8.22 18.18 -0.47
CA SER A 68 -7.18 19.06 -1.01
C SER A 68 -7.10 20.38 -0.26
N GLN A 69 -8.24 20.96 0.14
CA GLN A 69 -8.31 22.22 0.88
C GLN A 69 -7.83 22.06 2.32
N SER A 70 -8.17 20.96 3.00
CA SER A 70 -7.66 20.68 4.35
C SER A 70 -6.14 20.45 4.39
N SER A 71 -5.52 20.11 3.25
CA SER A 71 -4.07 19.99 3.14
C SER A 71 -3.35 21.34 3.17
N ASN A 72 -4.03 22.45 2.84
CA ASN A 72 -3.50 23.82 2.99
C ASN A 72 -3.96 24.41 4.33
N SER A 73 -3.36 23.91 5.41
CA SER A 73 -3.95 24.00 6.74
C SER A 73 -4.16 25.43 7.25
N SER A 74 -3.28 26.37 6.90
CA SER A 74 -3.36 27.76 7.36
C SER A 74 -4.44 28.57 6.65
N GLU A 75 -4.58 28.41 5.33
CA GLU A 75 -5.67 29.01 4.54
C GLU A 75 -7.02 28.43 4.97
N PHE A 76 -7.08 27.11 5.18
CA PHE A 76 -8.29 26.44 5.67
C PHE A 76 -8.72 26.93 7.06
N ILE A 77 -7.78 27.07 8.00
CA ILE A 77 -8.09 27.60 9.34
C ILE A 77 -8.61 29.04 9.23
N SER A 78 -8.00 29.87 8.38
CA SER A 78 -8.41 31.25 8.12
C SER A 78 -9.85 31.32 7.59
N ASP A 79 -10.15 30.54 6.56
CA ASP A 79 -11.43 30.62 5.85
C ASP A 79 -12.61 30.09 6.67
N PHE A 80 -12.36 29.11 7.53
CA PHE A 80 -13.38 28.48 8.37
C PHE A 80 -13.31 28.90 9.83
N GLN A 81 -12.54 29.94 10.18
CA GLN A 81 -12.39 30.38 11.56
C GLN A 81 -13.75 30.72 12.19
N CYS A 82 -13.95 30.29 13.43
CA CYS A 82 -15.15 30.64 14.15
C CYS A 82 -15.26 32.14 14.40
N PRO A 83 -16.46 32.73 14.24
CA PRO A 83 -16.68 34.17 14.43
C PRO A 83 -16.65 34.60 15.90
N PHE A 84 -16.54 33.64 16.84
CA PHE A 84 -16.41 33.92 18.26
C PHE A 84 -15.25 33.11 18.84
N VAL A 85 -14.60 33.66 19.87
CA VAL A 85 -13.60 32.95 20.66
C VAL A 85 -14.33 32.08 21.66
N ALA A 86 -14.19 30.76 21.53
CA ALA A 86 -14.59 29.83 22.59
C ALA A 86 -13.61 29.98 23.76
N ASP A 87 -13.84 30.97 24.61
CA ASP A 87 -12.95 31.32 25.73
C ASP A 87 -13.09 30.29 26.85
N THR A 88 -12.34 29.20 26.78
CA THR A 88 -12.33 28.17 27.82
C THR A 88 -11.12 28.24 28.74
N GLY A 89 -10.08 29.02 28.44
CA GLY A 89 -8.77 28.98 29.16
C GLY A 89 -8.09 27.59 29.15
N ASP A 90 -8.77 26.59 28.60
CA ASP A 90 -8.38 25.19 28.55
C ASP A 90 -7.40 24.96 27.41
N THR A 91 -6.46 24.06 27.67
CA THR A 91 -5.55 23.51 26.67
C THR A 91 -6.10 22.19 26.14
N CYS A 92 -5.58 21.71 25.02
CA CYS A 92 -5.94 20.38 24.51
C CYS A 92 -5.67 19.23 25.49
N ASN A 93 -4.82 19.44 26.50
CA ASN A 93 -4.53 18.45 27.54
C ASN A 93 -5.49 18.54 28.75
N SER A 94 -6.22 19.64 28.90
CA SER A 94 -7.09 19.90 30.06
C SER A 94 -8.57 20.06 29.72
N VAL A 95 -8.93 20.08 28.44
CA VAL A 95 -10.29 20.33 27.98
C VAL A 95 -11.26 19.21 28.37
N SER A 96 -12.45 19.59 28.83
CA SER A 96 -13.55 18.67 29.10
C SER A 96 -14.41 18.47 27.86
N VAL A 97 -14.62 17.21 27.47
CA VAL A 97 -15.38 16.84 26.27
C VAL A 97 -16.52 15.89 26.65
N PRO A 98 -17.75 16.06 26.11
CA PRO A 98 -18.85 15.14 26.38
C PRO A 98 -18.51 13.69 25.99
N LEU A 99 -18.90 12.71 26.80
CA LEU A 99 -18.59 11.30 26.53
C LEU A 99 -19.22 10.77 25.24
N GLU A 100 -20.37 11.29 24.83
CA GLU A 100 -21.01 10.94 23.55
C GLU A 100 -20.10 11.25 22.36
N VAL A 101 -19.34 12.33 22.45
CA VAL A 101 -18.37 12.74 21.42
C VAL A 101 -17.18 11.78 21.34
N MET A 102 -16.90 11.02 22.41
CA MET A 102 -15.82 10.03 22.39
C MET A 102 -16.18 8.73 21.67
N GLN A 103 -17.46 8.50 21.38
CA GLN A 103 -17.95 7.28 20.71
C GLN A 103 -18.01 7.40 19.18
N ARG A 104 -17.76 8.60 18.64
CA ARG A 104 -17.84 8.87 17.20
C ARG A 104 -16.49 8.71 16.49
N ASP A 105 -16.55 8.56 15.18
CA ASP A 105 -15.37 8.49 14.32
C ASP A 105 -14.50 9.75 14.43
N LEU A 106 -13.19 9.53 14.33
CA LEU A 106 -12.20 10.59 14.37
C LEU A 106 -12.22 11.47 13.11
N TYR A 107 -11.95 12.76 13.28
CA TYR A 107 -11.90 13.75 12.20
C TYR A 107 -10.49 13.89 11.64
N GLN A 108 -10.37 14.49 10.45
CA GLN A 108 -9.06 14.80 9.87
C GLN A 108 -8.35 15.86 10.73
N PRO A 109 -7.04 15.72 10.95
CA PRO A 109 -6.29 16.73 11.70
C PRO A 109 -6.13 18.00 10.87
N VAL A 110 -6.07 19.16 11.54
CA VAL A 110 -5.89 20.47 10.88
C VAL A 110 -4.75 21.22 11.56
N GLY A 111 -3.81 21.75 10.78
CA GLY A 111 -2.69 22.57 11.26
C GLY A 111 -1.36 22.24 10.56
N ASP A 112 -0.38 23.12 10.65
CA ASP A 112 0.89 22.96 9.93
C ASP A 112 1.76 21.85 10.55
N ASP A 113 1.53 21.53 11.83
CA ASP A 113 2.32 20.58 12.61
C ASP A 113 1.86 19.11 12.46
N VAL A 114 0.73 18.83 11.78
CA VAL A 114 0.15 17.47 11.73
C VAL A 114 0.64 16.62 10.56
N GLY A 115 1.25 17.22 9.53
CA GLY A 115 1.85 16.54 8.37
C GLY A 115 0.87 15.72 7.52
N VAL A 116 1.34 15.19 6.39
CA VAL A 116 0.53 14.35 5.45
C VAL A 116 0.38 12.89 5.93
N SER A 117 0.75 12.60 7.18
CA SER A 117 0.86 11.23 7.70
C SER A 117 -0.49 10.60 8.08
N SER A 118 -1.53 11.40 8.29
CA SER A 118 -2.90 10.95 8.64
C SER A 118 -3.50 10.04 7.56
N ASP A 119 -3.19 10.28 6.29
CA ASP A 119 -3.80 9.59 5.16
C ASP A 119 -3.18 8.22 4.88
N ILE A 120 -2.00 7.96 5.42
CA ILE A 120 -1.27 6.73 5.11
C ILE A 120 -2.02 5.50 5.64
N LEU A 121 -2.59 5.61 6.84
CA LEU A 121 -3.35 4.53 7.47
C LEU A 121 -4.64 4.25 6.70
N TYR A 122 -5.24 5.32 6.19
CA TYR A 122 -6.43 5.25 5.37
C TYR A 122 -6.15 4.54 4.05
N PHE A 123 -5.08 4.94 3.36
CA PHE A 123 -4.62 4.30 2.14
C PHE A 123 -4.39 2.80 2.33
N TYR A 124 -3.72 2.40 3.42
CA TYR A 124 -3.53 0.99 3.74
C TYR A 124 -4.85 0.27 3.99
N ALA A 125 -5.76 0.84 4.78
CA ALA A 125 -7.07 0.23 5.04
C ALA A 125 -7.79 -0.16 3.74
N HIS A 126 -7.82 0.76 2.78
CA HIS A 126 -8.48 0.59 1.49
C HIS A 126 -7.75 -0.40 0.59
N ALA A 127 -6.42 -0.31 0.55
CA ALA A 127 -5.62 -1.27 -0.18
C ALA A 127 -5.85 -2.70 0.35
N PHE A 128 -5.88 -2.90 1.66
CA PHE A 128 -6.16 -4.21 2.26
C PHE A 128 -7.60 -4.67 2.03
N LEU A 129 -8.58 -3.75 2.06
CA LEU A 129 -9.96 -4.08 1.72
C LEU A 129 -10.07 -4.55 0.25
N GLY A 130 -9.53 -3.78 -0.69
CA GLY A 130 -9.54 -4.10 -2.11
C GLY A 130 -8.81 -5.40 -2.43
N LEU A 131 -7.63 -5.61 -1.84
CA LEU A 131 -6.87 -6.86 -1.97
C LEU A 131 -7.63 -8.04 -1.34
N GLY A 132 -8.29 -7.83 -0.20
CA GLY A 132 -9.10 -8.85 0.48
C GLY A 132 -10.31 -9.28 -0.34
N ILE A 133 -11.08 -8.31 -0.85
CA ILE A 133 -12.23 -8.56 -1.74
C ILE A 133 -11.76 -9.25 -3.02
N GLY A 134 -10.69 -8.74 -3.64
CA GLY A 134 -10.12 -9.34 -4.84
C GLY A 134 -9.70 -10.79 -4.59
N LEU A 135 -8.98 -11.06 -3.50
CA LEU A 135 -8.48 -12.39 -3.19
C LEU A 135 -9.63 -13.35 -2.87
N TRP A 136 -10.65 -12.87 -2.15
CA TRP A 136 -11.89 -13.60 -1.91
C TRP A 136 -12.60 -13.99 -3.22
N LEU A 137 -12.79 -13.03 -4.14
CA LEU A 137 -13.38 -13.29 -5.46
C LEU A 137 -12.53 -14.27 -6.27
N ALA A 138 -11.20 -14.13 -6.25
CA ALA A 138 -10.27 -14.97 -6.98
C ALA A 138 -10.33 -16.44 -6.52
N ILE A 139 -10.31 -16.65 -5.20
CA ILE A 139 -10.39 -17.98 -4.60
C ILE A 139 -11.77 -18.59 -4.82
N THR A 140 -12.83 -17.81 -4.63
CA THR A 140 -14.21 -18.30 -4.80
C THR A 140 -14.47 -18.71 -6.25
N THR A 141 -14.06 -17.88 -7.22
CA THR A 141 -14.19 -18.22 -8.64
C THR A 141 -13.35 -19.42 -9.03
N HIS A 142 -12.13 -19.54 -8.48
CA HIS A 142 -11.28 -20.71 -8.69
C HIS A 142 -11.95 -22.00 -8.19
N ASP A 143 -12.41 -21.98 -6.94
CA ASP A 143 -12.95 -23.19 -6.31
C ASP A 143 -14.29 -23.60 -6.94
N LEU A 144 -15.16 -22.65 -7.31
CA LEU A 144 -16.37 -22.93 -8.07
C LEU A 144 -16.07 -23.53 -9.45
N ALA A 145 -15.01 -23.06 -10.13
CA ALA A 145 -14.59 -23.62 -11.40
C ALA A 145 -14.11 -25.07 -11.28
N LEU A 146 -13.43 -25.43 -10.17
CA LEU A 146 -12.99 -26.80 -9.91
C LEU A 146 -14.13 -27.77 -9.62
N LEU A 147 -15.23 -27.29 -9.03
CA LEU A 147 -16.42 -28.11 -8.78
C LEU A 147 -17.20 -28.44 -10.07
N HIS A 148 -16.97 -27.68 -11.14
CA HIS A 148 -17.73 -27.80 -12.38
C HIS A 148 -16.98 -28.63 -13.43
N ASN A 149 -17.58 -29.75 -13.85
CA ASN A 149 -16.95 -30.74 -14.76
C ASN A 149 -16.39 -30.15 -16.07
N VAL A 150 -17.08 -29.18 -16.67
CA VAL A 150 -16.65 -28.50 -17.92
C VAL A 150 -15.61 -27.40 -17.71
N HIS A 151 -15.59 -26.76 -16.55
CA HIS A 151 -14.78 -25.56 -16.31
C HIS A 151 -13.42 -25.86 -15.69
N LYS A 152 -13.25 -27.04 -15.07
CA LYS A 152 -11.99 -27.47 -14.47
C LYS A 152 -10.79 -27.41 -15.44
N ASP A 153 -11.01 -27.79 -16.69
CA ASP A 153 -9.95 -27.86 -17.73
C ASP A 153 -9.68 -26.50 -18.39
N ARG A 154 -10.50 -25.49 -18.09
CA ARG A 154 -10.34 -24.12 -18.63
C ARG A 154 -9.45 -23.23 -17.75
N VAL A 155 -9.07 -23.69 -16.56
CA VAL A 155 -8.18 -22.93 -15.68
C VAL A 155 -6.76 -23.00 -16.23
N LEU A 156 -6.19 -21.86 -16.61
CA LEU A 156 -4.90 -21.81 -17.28
C LEU A 156 -3.74 -21.99 -16.28
N ASP A 157 -2.69 -22.67 -16.74
CA ASP A 157 -1.37 -22.70 -16.12
C ASP A 157 -0.52 -21.51 -16.61
N LEU A 158 0.72 -21.39 -16.12
CA LEU A 158 1.58 -20.25 -16.49
C LEU A 158 1.86 -20.19 -18.00
N ASN A 159 1.99 -21.35 -18.64
CA ASN A 159 2.21 -21.44 -20.08
C ASN A 159 0.95 -21.03 -20.85
N GLY A 160 -0.22 -21.52 -20.45
CA GLY A 160 -1.51 -21.11 -21.01
C GLY A 160 -1.75 -19.60 -20.88
N VAL A 161 -1.41 -18.98 -19.74
CA VAL A 161 -1.49 -17.51 -19.60
C VAL A 161 -0.53 -16.81 -20.57
N ARG A 162 0.68 -17.33 -20.75
CA ARG A 162 1.67 -16.74 -21.67
C ARG A 162 1.21 -16.81 -23.11
N ASP A 163 0.61 -17.94 -23.50
CA ASP A 163 0.27 -18.24 -24.88
C ASP A 163 -1.07 -17.60 -25.26
N ASP A 164 -2.09 -17.64 -24.38
CA ASP A 164 -3.41 -17.03 -24.60
C ASP A 164 -3.44 -15.52 -24.34
N PHE A 165 -2.59 -15.01 -23.43
CA PHE A 165 -2.58 -13.60 -23.00
C PHE A 165 -1.17 -12.97 -23.10
N PRO A 166 -0.61 -12.82 -24.32
CA PRO A 166 0.73 -12.28 -24.51
C PRO A 166 0.87 -10.83 -24.02
N TRP A 167 -0.22 -10.08 -23.96
CA TRP A 167 -0.26 -8.71 -23.42
C TRP A 167 0.12 -8.65 -21.94
N ILE A 168 -0.36 -9.59 -21.12
CA ILE A 168 0.00 -9.66 -19.70
C ILE A 168 1.51 -9.81 -19.56
N VAL A 169 2.12 -10.68 -20.36
CA VAL A 169 3.57 -10.92 -20.36
C VAL A 169 4.35 -9.70 -20.82
N ARG A 170 3.84 -8.96 -21.82
CA ARG A 170 4.43 -7.69 -22.26
C ARG A 170 4.37 -6.64 -21.15
N CYS A 171 3.26 -6.52 -20.43
CA CYS A 171 3.14 -5.63 -19.28
C CYS A 171 4.17 -5.97 -18.20
N PHE A 172 4.34 -7.24 -17.84
CA PHE A 172 5.36 -7.65 -16.86
C PHE A 172 6.79 -7.26 -17.28
N ARG A 173 7.11 -7.18 -18.58
CA ARG A 173 8.45 -6.73 -19.02
C ARG A 173 8.69 -5.25 -18.77
N LEU A 174 7.64 -4.43 -18.69
CA LEU A 174 7.73 -2.98 -18.43
C LEU A 174 8.01 -2.64 -16.96
N SER A 175 7.94 -3.62 -16.07
CA SER A 175 8.29 -3.47 -14.65
C SER A 175 9.76 -3.09 -14.41
N GLY A 176 10.64 -3.20 -15.41
CA GLY A 176 12.07 -2.86 -15.27
C GLY A 176 12.92 -3.97 -14.65
N PHE A 177 12.32 -5.05 -14.10
CA PHE A 177 13.05 -6.21 -13.58
C PHE A 177 14.01 -6.84 -14.60
N GLY A 178 13.67 -6.79 -15.89
CA GLY A 178 14.53 -7.28 -16.97
C GLY A 178 15.85 -6.49 -17.08
N PHE A 179 15.82 -5.18 -16.85
CA PHE A 179 17.00 -4.33 -16.84
C PHE A 179 17.87 -4.61 -15.61
N LEU A 180 17.25 -4.70 -14.42
CA LEU A 180 17.95 -5.00 -13.17
C LEU A 180 18.68 -6.36 -13.22
N ARG A 181 18.02 -7.39 -13.77
CA ARG A 181 18.61 -8.72 -13.98
C ARG A 181 19.82 -8.69 -14.91
N ARG A 182 19.79 -7.85 -15.95
CA ARG A 182 20.92 -7.69 -16.88
C ARG A 182 22.12 -7.01 -16.20
N LEU A 183 21.88 -5.95 -15.43
CA LEU A 183 22.93 -5.28 -14.65
C LEU A 183 23.55 -6.21 -13.61
N LEU A 184 22.72 -6.95 -12.87
CA LEU A 184 23.22 -7.94 -11.90
C LEU A 184 24.07 -9.01 -12.60
N LYS A 185 23.62 -9.52 -13.75
CA LYS A 185 24.39 -10.50 -14.54
C LYS A 185 25.72 -9.93 -15.04
N MET A 186 25.76 -8.66 -15.46
CA MET A 186 27.00 -7.98 -15.84
C MET A 186 27.96 -7.82 -14.66
N ALA A 187 27.45 -7.56 -13.46
CA ALA A 187 28.24 -7.41 -12.25
C ALA A 187 28.80 -8.75 -11.74
N THR A 188 28.02 -9.84 -11.80
CA THR A 188 28.42 -11.14 -11.25
C THR A 188 29.22 -12.01 -12.22
N SER A 189 28.98 -11.89 -13.53
CA SER A 189 29.57 -12.78 -14.54
C SER A 189 29.79 -12.08 -15.89
N PRO A 190 30.76 -11.15 -16.01
CA PRO A 190 31.02 -10.43 -17.25
C PRO A 190 31.59 -11.32 -18.37
N ASP A 191 32.17 -12.47 -18.03
CA ASP A 191 32.85 -13.36 -18.99
C ASP A 191 31.87 -14.09 -19.92
N GLU A 192 30.61 -14.30 -19.49
CA GLU A 192 29.54 -14.85 -20.35
C GLU A 192 29.13 -13.89 -21.47
N LEU A 193 29.35 -12.58 -21.33
CA LEU A 193 29.02 -11.59 -22.37
C LEU A 193 30.13 -11.46 -23.43
N ARG A 194 31.34 -11.95 -23.16
CA ARG A 194 32.49 -11.89 -24.09
C ARG A 194 32.58 -13.08 -25.04
N LEU A 195 31.82 -14.15 -24.83
CA LEU A 195 31.76 -15.31 -25.73
C LEU A 195 30.85 -15.03 -26.95
N GLN A 196 31.21 -14.05 -27.77
CA GLN A 196 30.96 -14.15 -29.21
C GLN A 196 32.23 -14.70 -29.88
N PRO A 197 32.09 -15.65 -30.83
CA PRO A 197 33.22 -16.42 -31.33
C PRO A 197 34.10 -15.54 -32.22
N ARG A 198 35.21 -15.03 -31.67
CA ARG A 198 36.27 -14.43 -32.48
C ARG A 198 37.02 -15.57 -33.17
N HIS A 199 36.80 -15.72 -34.47
CA HIS A 199 37.56 -16.59 -35.34
C HIS A 199 39.06 -16.41 -35.05
N LYS A 200 39.67 -17.40 -34.39
CA LYS A 200 41.13 -17.45 -34.18
C LYS A 200 41.79 -17.57 -35.55
N ARG A 201 42.42 -16.49 -36.03
CA ARG A 201 43.54 -16.64 -36.95
C ARG A 201 44.76 -17.09 -36.15
N PRO A 202 45.47 -18.15 -36.56
CA PRO A 202 46.76 -18.48 -35.98
C PRO A 202 47.79 -17.56 -36.63
N ASN A 203 48.43 -16.71 -35.83
CA ASN A 203 49.78 -16.15 -35.99
C ASN A 203 49.89 -14.88 -35.14
N ASP A 204 50.28 -15.03 -33.89
CA ASP A 204 50.96 -13.97 -33.13
C ASP A 204 51.46 -14.58 -31.81
N MET A 205 52.77 -14.81 -31.71
CA MET A 205 53.38 -15.43 -30.52
C MET A 205 54.01 -14.44 -29.52
N ASP A 206 54.14 -13.14 -29.82
CA ASP A 206 55.01 -12.28 -28.99
C ASP A 206 54.32 -11.13 -28.22
N ALA A 207 52.99 -11.16 -28.02
CA ALA A 207 52.26 -10.08 -27.32
C ALA A 207 51.39 -10.56 -26.14
N LYS A 208 51.78 -11.64 -25.46
CA LYS A 208 50.89 -12.35 -24.51
C LYS A 208 50.90 -11.83 -23.07
N THR A 209 51.99 -11.23 -22.59
CA THR A 209 52.14 -10.85 -21.18
C THR A 209 51.55 -9.47 -20.84
N ASN A 210 51.65 -8.47 -21.74
CA ASN A 210 51.06 -7.14 -21.50
C ASN A 210 49.54 -7.06 -21.74
N ARG A 211 48.96 -7.94 -22.56
CA ARG A 211 47.50 -7.98 -22.77
C ARG A 211 46.74 -8.51 -21.54
N TYR A 212 47.34 -9.43 -20.79
CA TYR A 212 46.68 -10.06 -19.65
C TYR A 212 46.39 -9.07 -18.52
N SER A 213 47.35 -8.20 -18.19
CA SER A 213 47.19 -7.17 -17.16
C SER A 213 46.19 -6.07 -17.55
N SER A 214 46.17 -5.65 -18.83
CA SER A 214 45.24 -4.63 -19.31
C SER A 214 43.79 -5.11 -19.36
N ASP A 215 43.56 -6.39 -19.68
CA ASP A 215 42.22 -7.00 -19.69
C ASP A 215 41.66 -7.23 -18.27
N GLU A 216 42.50 -7.54 -17.28
CA GLU A 216 42.09 -7.66 -15.87
C GLU A 216 41.67 -6.30 -15.27
N ILE A 217 42.40 -5.22 -15.56
CA ILE A 217 42.05 -3.87 -15.10
C ILE A 217 40.73 -3.40 -15.75
N GLY A 218 40.54 -3.68 -17.04
CA GLY A 218 39.32 -3.34 -17.76
C GLY A 218 38.08 -4.09 -17.26
N THR A 219 38.23 -5.37 -16.88
CA THR A 219 37.12 -6.17 -16.32
C THR A 219 36.76 -5.75 -14.89
N ALA A 220 37.74 -5.43 -14.04
CA ALA A 220 37.50 -4.93 -12.70
C ALA A 220 36.78 -3.56 -12.71
N SER A 221 37.21 -2.65 -13.59
CA SER A 221 36.55 -1.34 -13.82
C SER A 221 35.10 -1.51 -14.28
N LEU A 222 34.83 -2.43 -15.20
CA LEU A 222 33.49 -2.70 -15.70
C LEU A 222 32.57 -3.31 -14.62
N ARG A 223 33.10 -4.18 -13.75
CA ARG A 223 32.36 -4.73 -12.61
C ARG A 223 32.00 -3.64 -11.61
N LEU A 224 32.95 -2.78 -11.27
CA LEU A 224 32.74 -1.68 -10.32
C LEU A 224 31.70 -0.68 -10.86
N THR A 225 31.82 -0.27 -12.11
CA THR A 225 30.84 0.63 -12.75
C THR A 225 29.46 0.01 -12.85
N ALA A 226 29.34 -1.27 -13.24
CA ALA A 226 28.06 -1.97 -13.27
C ALA A 226 27.43 -2.08 -11.88
N LEU A 227 28.23 -2.32 -10.83
CA LEU A 227 27.77 -2.40 -9.45
C LEU A 227 27.32 -1.03 -8.91
N LEU A 228 28.06 0.04 -9.21
CA LEU A 228 27.68 1.41 -8.84
C LEU A 228 26.38 1.83 -9.54
N LEU A 229 26.25 1.55 -10.85
CA LEU A 229 25.00 1.80 -11.59
C LEU A 229 23.86 0.95 -11.03
N PHE A 230 24.10 -0.31 -10.68
CA PHE A 230 23.10 -1.17 -10.03
C PHE A 230 22.61 -0.56 -8.72
N LEU A 231 23.52 -0.14 -7.83
CA LEU A 231 23.15 0.49 -6.55
C LEU A 231 22.41 1.81 -6.75
N LEU A 232 22.83 2.62 -7.73
CA LEU A 232 22.20 3.90 -8.05
C LEU A 232 20.76 3.73 -8.58
N PHE A 233 20.55 2.77 -9.49
CA PHE A 233 19.25 2.53 -10.11
C PHE A 233 18.33 1.61 -9.29
N LEU A 234 18.86 0.86 -8.31
CA LEU A 234 18.09 -0.03 -7.46
C LEU A 234 16.88 0.67 -6.80
N PRO A 235 17.01 1.82 -6.10
CA PRO A 235 15.86 2.47 -5.49
C PRO A 235 14.85 2.96 -6.53
N VAL A 236 15.32 3.58 -7.62
CA VAL A 236 14.45 4.07 -8.71
C VAL A 236 13.65 2.93 -9.33
N ILE A 237 14.31 1.81 -9.64
CA ILE A 237 13.64 0.64 -10.23
C ILE A 237 12.73 -0.03 -9.20
N PHE A 238 13.09 -0.04 -7.92
CA PHE A 238 12.25 -0.59 -6.87
C PHE A 238 10.93 0.21 -6.73
N PHE A 239 11.01 1.53 -6.61
CA PHE A 239 9.83 2.41 -6.57
C PHE A 239 9.02 2.33 -7.86
N TRP A 240 9.69 2.33 -9.03
CA TRP A 240 9.02 2.14 -10.32
C TRP A 240 8.32 0.79 -10.40
N SER A 241 8.96 -0.29 -9.93
CA SER A 241 8.39 -1.64 -9.96
C SER A 241 7.14 -1.72 -9.08
N ILE A 242 7.16 -1.11 -7.89
CA ILE A 242 6.00 -1.06 -7.00
C ILE A 242 4.90 -0.20 -7.63
N GLY A 243 5.22 1.01 -8.08
CA GLY A 243 4.24 1.91 -8.70
C GLY A 243 3.62 1.29 -9.95
N PHE A 244 4.43 0.71 -10.84
CA PHE A 244 3.95 0.01 -12.02
C PHE A 244 3.13 -1.24 -11.67
N PHE A 245 3.53 -1.99 -10.63
CA PHE A 245 2.76 -3.14 -10.16
C PHE A 245 1.36 -2.71 -9.69
N VAL A 246 1.28 -1.63 -8.90
CA VAL A 246 0.03 -1.13 -8.33
C VAL A 246 -0.86 -0.45 -9.37
N PHE A 247 -0.32 0.49 -10.15
CA PHE A 247 -1.12 1.34 -11.03
C PHE A 247 -1.21 0.82 -12.47
N GLY A 248 -0.28 -0.03 -12.90
CA GLY A 248 -0.30 -0.63 -14.23
C GLY A 248 -0.80 -2.07 -14.20
N LEU A 249 -0.07 -2.92 -13.48
CA LEU A 249 -0.23 -4.37 -13.57
C LEU A 249 -1.51 -4.89 -12.91
N VAL A 250 -1.80 -4.45 -11.68
CA VAL A 250 -3.01 -4.87 -10.96
C VAL A 250 -4.29 -4.46 -11.70
N PRO A 251 -4.48 -3.22 -12.17
CA PRO A 251 -5.67 -2.82 -12.92
C PRO A 251 -5.84 -3.58 -14.23
N VAL A 252 -4.76 -3.73 -15.01
CA VAL A 252 -4.79 -4.46 -16.28
C VAL A 252 -5.20 -5.92 -16.06
N ILE A 253 -4.58 -6.61 -15.10
CA ILE A 253 -4.91 -8.02 -14.82
C ILE A 253 -6.31 -8.15 -14.22
N THR A 254 -6.75 -7.18 -13.41
CA THR A 254 -8.11 -7.17 -12.87
C THR A 254 -9.13 -7.01 -13.99
N ALA A 255 -8.91 -6.13 -14.97
CA ALA A 255 -9.77 -6.00 -16.14
C ALA A 255 -9.83 -7.31 -16.96
N PHE A 256 -8.68 -7.96 -17.20
CA PHE A 256 -8.65 -9.27 -17.86
C PHE A 256 -9.40 -10.34 -17.07
N PHE A 257 -9.24 -10.36 -15.74
CA PHE A 257 -9.94 -11.29 -14.86
C PHE A 257 -11.46 -11.08 -14.91
N LEU A 258 -11.95 -9.83 -14.90
CA LEU A 258 -13.39 -9.55 -14.99
C LEU A 258 -13.99 -10.07 -16.30
N CYS A 259 -13.23 -10.03 -17.40
CA CYS A 259 -13.65 -10.59 -18.68
C CYS A 259 -13.51 -12.13 -18.75
N TRP A 260 -12.54 -12.72 -18.06
CA TRP A 260 -12.20 -14.15 -18.14
C TRP A 260 -11.94 -14.77 -16.74
N PRO A 261 -12.93 -14.77 -15.85
CA PRO A 261 -12.71 -15.04 -14.42
C PRO A 261 -12.20 -16.46 -14.16
N VAL A 262 -12.77 -17.44 -14.84
CA VAL A 262 -12.38 -18.85 -14.67
C VAL A 262 -10.94 -19.10 -15.14
N ARG A 263 -10.59 -18.61 -16.35
CA ARG A 263 -9.30 -18.88 -16.99
C ARG A 263 -8.13 -18.29 -16.21
N LEU A 264 -8.32 -17.10 -15.66
CA LEU A 264 -7.26 -16.33 -14.99
C LEU A 264 -7.30 -16.40 -13.46
N SER A 265 -8.27 -17.09 -12.86
CA SER A 265 -8.47 -17.18 -11.41
C SER A 265 -7.18 -17.45 -10.61
N ARG A 266 -6.36 -18.45 -11.01
CA ARG A 266 -5.08 -18.79 -10.35
C ARG A 266 -4.02 -17.70 -10.50
N PHE A 267 -3.93 -17.12 -11.69
CA PHE A 267 -2.95 -16.10 -12.00
C PHE A 267 -3.26 -14.80 -11.25
N TRP A 268 -4.54 -14.41 -11.22
CA TRP A 268 -5.00 -13.25 -10.46
C TRP A 268 -4.84 -13.47 -8.95
N THR A 269 -5.14 -14.67 -8.44
CA THR A 269 -4.85 -15.04 -7.04
C THR A 269 -3.36 -14.86 -6.70
N LEU A 270 -2.46 -15.32 -7.57
CA LEU A 270 -1.01 -15.14 -7.39
C LEU A 270 -0.65 -13.65 -7.34
N VAL A 271 -1.17 -12.84 -8.27
CA VAL A 271 -0.88 -11.40 -8.34
C VAL A 271 -1.39 -10.68 -7.10
N LEU A 272 -2.64 -10.91 -6.69
CA LEU A 272 -3.21 -10.30 -5.49
C LEU A 272 -2.49 -10.74 -4.22
N ALA A 273 -2.09 -12.00 -4.12
CA ALA A 273 -1.32 -12.50 -2.98
C ALA A 273 0.10 -11.89 -2.93
N LEU A 274 0.76 -11.69 -4.08
CA LEU A 274 2.02 -10.94 -4.11
C LEU A 274 1.80 -9.47 -3.72
N GLY A 275 0.72 -8.85 -4.20
CA GLY A 275 0.32 -7.50 -3.79
C GLY A 275 0.11 -7.40 -2.29
N GLY A 276 -0.72 -8.27 -1.70
CA GLY A 276 -0.94 -8.34 -0.25
C GLY A 276 0.36 -8.53 0.54
N SER A 277 1.30 -9.32 0.01
CA SER A 277 2.62 -9.47 0.64
C SER A 277 3.43 -8.17 0.63
N ILE A 278 3.44 -7.45 -0.49
CA ILE A 278 4.18 -6.19 -0.66
C ILE A 278 3.56 -5.10 0.22
N TYR A 279 2.23 -4.96 0.21
CA TYR A 279 1.52 -3.99 1.03
C TYR A 279 1.65 -4.28 2.53
N GLY A 280 1.59 -5.56 2.93
CA GLY A 280 1.88 -5.99 4.31
C GLY A 280 3.27 -5.58 4.78
N LEU A 281 4.29 -5.82 3.96
CA LEU A 281 5.66 -5.42 4.29
C LEU A 281 5.82 -3.90 4.32
N ALA A 282 5.22 -3.18 3.38
CA ALA A 282 5.26 -1.72 3.35
C ALA A 282 4.62 -1.11 4.60
N LEU A 283 3.46 -1.63 5.03
CA LEU A 283 2.81 -1.23 6.27
C LEU A 283 3.75 -1.45 7.47
N VAL A 284 4.37 -2.63 7.59
CA VAL A 284 5.32 -2.92 8.68
C VAL A 284 6.46 -1.92 8.71
N ILE A 285 7.08 -1.64 7.54
CA ILE A 285 8.19 -0.70 7.44
C ILE A 285 7.74 0.71 7.87
N HIS A 286 6.62 1.21 7.35
CA HIS A 286 6.10 2.53 7.73
C HIS A 286 5.78 2.62 9.22
N MET A 287 5.17 1.58 9.81
CA MET A 287 4.85 1.56 11.24
C MET A 287 6.11 1.47 12.11
N ILE A 288 7.18 0.79 11.67
CA ILE A 288 8.49 0.83 12.33
C ILE A 288 9.08 2.23 12.30
N VAL A 289 9.00 2.92 11.15
CA VAL A 289 9.44 4.33 11.05
C VAL A 289 8.66 5.21 12.02
N PHE A 290 7.34 5.01 12.16
CA PHE A 290 6.50 5.73 13.12
C PHE A 290 6.78 5.38 14.59
N LEU A 291 7.28 4.18 14.88
CA LEU A 291 7.78 3.86 16.22
C LEU A 291 9.08 4.59 16.53
N ILE A 292 10.01 4.65 15.57
CA ILE A 292 11.32 5.31 15.72
C ILE A 292 11.16 6.83 15.81
N ASN A 293 10.26 7.41 15.01
CA ASN A 293 10.00 8.85 14.94
C ASN A 293 8.55 9.16 15.36
N PRO A 294 8.26 9.32 16.67
CA PRO A 294 6.91 9.58 17.16
C PRO A 294 6.26 10.85 16.60
N THR A 295 7.05 11.85 16.23
CA THR A 295 6.57 13.12 15.65
C THR A 295 6.00 12.97 14.26
N GLN A 296 6.36 11.89 13.53
CA GLN A 296 5.89 11.63 12.17
C GLN A 296 4.66 10.70 12.13
N ARG A 297 4.14 10.30 13.29
CA ARG A 297 2.96 9.44 13.37
C ARG A 297 1.76 10.08 12.70
N ALA A 298 0.81 9.25 12.28
CA ALA A 298 -0.49 9.72 11.84
C ALA A 298 -1.19 10.47 12.99
N HIS A 299 -1.76 11.63 12.68
CA HIS A 299 -2.53 12.44 13.60
C HIS A 299 -4.02 12.35 13.28
N PHE A 300 -4.85 12.54 14.29
CA PHE A 300 -6.30 12.65 14.13
C PHE A 300 -6.86 13.70 15.09
N ALA A 301 -8.00 14.27 14.71
CA ALA A 301 -8.69 15.29 15.51
C ALA A 301 -9.81 14.67 16.34
N VAL A 302 -9.82 14.99 17.64
CA VAL A 302 -10.98 14.87 18.50
C VAL A 302 -11.68 16.22 18.50
N THR A 303 -12.88 16.27 17.94
CA THR A 303 -13.66 17.50 17.83
C THR A 303 -14.85 17.48 18.78
N TRP A 304 -15.51 18.60 19.04
CA TRP A 304 -16.80 18.73 19.73
C TRP A 304 -17.51 20.00 19.27
N SER A 305 -18.83 20.05 19.36
CA SER A 305 -19.58 21.25 18.97
C SER A 305 -19.71 22.24 20.11
N VAL A 306 -19.48 23.51 19.82
CA VAL A 306 -19.68 24.65 20.73
C VAL A 306 -20.64 25.63 20.06
N THR A 307 -21.57 26.18 20.82
CA THR A 307 -22.48 27.22 20.35
C THR A 307 -22.13 28.54 21.02
N GLY A 308 -21.95 29.59 20.24
CA GLY A 308 -21.65 30.94 20.72
C GLY A 308 -22.53 31.98 20.05
N MET A 309 -22.38 33.24 20.46
CA MET A 309 -22.93 34.40 19.76
C MET A 309 -21.81 35.01 18.92
N ASP A 310 -22.08 35.27 17.65
CA ASP A 310 -21.18 36.03 16.80
C ASP A 310 -21.24 37.54 17.09
N ASP A 311 -20.40 38.33 16.42
CA ASP A 311 -20.36 39.79 16.55
C ASP A 311 -21.69 40.48 16.20
N THR A 312 -22.60 39.79 15.50
CA THR A 312 -23.94 40.29 15.15
C THR A 312 -25.01 39.90 16.19
N GLY A 313 -24.64 39.13 17.21
CA GLY A 313 -25.53 38.59 18.22
C GLY A 313 -26.33 37.36 17.76
N ALA A 314 -26.03 36.81 16.58
CA ALA A 314 -26.65 35.58 16.09
C ALA A 314 -25.98 34.36 16.72
N SER A 315 -26.79 33.34 17.05
CA SER A 315 -26.26 32.09 17.57
C SER A 315 -25.64 31.28 16.43
N THR A 316 -24.32 31.05 16.53
CA THR A 316 -23.55 30.29 15.55
C THR A 316 -23.03 28.99 16.19
N LYS A 317 -23.09 27.91 15.43
CA LYS A 317 -22.57 26.60 15.84
C LYS A 317 -21.19 26.41 15.22
N CYS A 318 -20.23 26.14 16.09
CA CYS A 318 -18.84 25.89 15.76
C CYS A 318 -18.43 24.48 16.18
N THR A 319 -17.39 23.96 15.53
CA THR A 319 -16.75 22.69 15.87
C THR A 319 -15.33 22.98 16.32
N CYS A 320 -15.08 22.78 17.61
CA CYS A 320 -13.75 22.89 18.20
C CYS A 320 -13.06 21.54 18.23
N GLY A 321 -11.74 21.50 18.25
CA GLY A 321 -11.00 20.25 18.26
C GLY A 321 -9.52 20.37 18.59
N CYS A 322 -8.94 19.22 18.87
CA CYS A 322 -7.54 19.02 19.22
C CYS A 322 -6.96 17.84 18.43
N ASN A 323 -5.72 17.98 17.99
CA ASN A 323 -5.00 16.96 17.23
C ASN A 323 -4.14 16.11 18.16
N PHE A 324 -4.20 14.80 17.98
CA PHE A 324 -3.39 13.84 18.73
C PHE A 324 -2.75 12.81 17.79
N PRO A 325 -1.50 12.39 18.05
CA PRO A 325 -0.87 11.30 17.32
C PRO A 325 -1.45 9.96 17.76
N ILE A 326 -1.38 8.96 16.88
CA ILE A 326 -1.71 7.58 17.27
C ILE A 326 -0.78 7.05 18.38
N SER A 327 -1.35 6.25 19.28
CA SER A 327 -0.63 5.63 20.38
C SER A 327 0.35 4.56 19.90
N GLY A 328 1.45 4.37 20.64
CA GLY A 328 2.46 3.37 20.29
C GLY A 328 1.89 1.94 20.26
N ASN A 329 0.94 1.63 21.14
CA ASN A 329 0.28 0.32 21.20
C ASN A 329 -0.50 0.03 19.92
N VAL A 330 -1.19 1.03 19.38
CA VAL A 330 -1.91 0.92 18.10
C VAL A 330 -0.94 0.71 16.95
N VAL A 331 0.18 1.43 16.92
CA VAL A 331 1.24 1.23 15.92
C VAL A 331 1.78 -0.21 15.95
N ILE A 332 2.01 -0.77 17.14
CA ILE A 332 2.42 -2.18 17.30
C ILE A 332 1.34 -3.16 16.79
N GLY A 333 0.06 -2.86 17.04
CA GLY A 333 -1.06 -3.60 16.48
C GLY A 333 -1.02 -3.63 14.95
N HIS A 334 -0.78 -2.48 14.31
CA HIS A 334 -0.65 -2.36 12.86
C HIS A 334 0.56 -3.13 12.30
N ILE A 335 1.70 -3.14 13.02
CA ILE A 335 2.85 -3.98 12.65
C ILE A 335 2.46 -5.45 12.63
N SER A 336 1.72 -5.90 13.63
CA SER A 336 1.28 -7.29 13.74
C SER A 336 0.33 -7.67 12.61
N VAL A 337 -0.66 -6.81 12.31
CA VAL A 337 -1.59 -7.00 11.17
C VAL A 337 -0.81 -7.06 9.85
N GLY A 338 0.09 -6.11 9.60
CA GLY A 338 0.90 -6.07 8.39
C GLY A 338 1.80 -7.30 8.23
N ALA A 339 2.45 -7.74 9.30
CA ALA A 339 3.33 -8.92 9.29
C ALA A 339 2.53 -10.21 9.01
N ILE A 340 1.41 -10.40 9.69
CA ILE A 340 0.54 -11.57 9.51
C ILE A 340 0.00 -11.58 8.07
N ALA A 341 -0.51 -10.45 7.57
CA ALA A 341 -0.99 -10.33 6.21
C ALA A 341 0.13 -10.63 5.20
N ALA A 342 1.32 -10.08 5.40
CA ALA A 342 2.46 -10.31 4.52
C ALA A 342 2.85 -11.79 4.44
N THR A 343 3.05 -12.43 5.59
CA THR A 343 3.42 -13.85 5.65
C THR A 343 2.33 -14.75 5.06
N ARG A 344 1.05 -14.51 5.37
CA ARG A 344 -0.06 -15.29 4.84
C ARG A 344 -0.17 -15.17 3.32
N CYS A 345 -0.13 -13.94 2.81
CA CYS A 345 -0.20 -13.70 1.37
C CYS A 345 1.01 -14.29 0.63
N LEU A 346 2.22 -14.19 1.20
CA LEU A 346 3.40 -14.83 0.64
C LEU A 346 3.26 -16.36 0.57
N MET A 347 2.75 -17.00 1.62
CA MET A 347 2.51 -18.45 1.61
C MET A 347 1.49 -18.85 0.53
N ILE A 348 0.40 -18.09 0.37
CA ILE A 348 -0.59 -18.29 -0.69
C ILE A 348 0.06 -18.15 -2.07
N ALA A 349 0.85 -17.08 -2.28
CA ALA A 349 1.56 -16.84 -3.53
C ALA A 349 2.51 -18.01 -3.88
N LEU A 350 3.30 -18.49 -2.90
CA LEU A 350 4.21 -19.62 -3.11
C LEU A 350 3.47 -20.93 -3.45
N ARG A 351 2.31 -21.18 -2.82
CA ARG A 351 1.46 -22.34 -3.16
C ARG A 351 0.86 -22.20 -4.56
N CYS A 352 0.35 -21.02 -4.91
CA CYS A 352 -0.15 -20.71 -6.26
C CYS A 352 0.94 -20.93 -7.32
N LEU A 353 2.16 -20.44 -7.07
CA LEU A 353 3.28 -20.59 -7.97
C LEU A 353 3.67 -22.06 -8.17
N LYS A 354 3.69 -22.86 -7.10
CA LYS A 354 3.92 -24.31 -7.18
C LYS A 354 2.83 -25.00 -8.01
N GLY A 355 1.57 -24.64 -7.79
CA GLY A 355 0.41 -25.17 -8.54
C GLY A 355 0.47 -24.82 -10.03
N LEU A 356 0.79 -23.57 -10.36
CA LEU A 356 0.97 -23.07 -11.73
C LEU A 356 2.16 -23.73 -12.46
N ARG A 357 3.21 -24.12 -11.74
CA ARG A 357 4.41 -24.73 -12.34
C ARG A 357 4.28 -26.23 -12.62
N ARG A 358 3.59 -26.97 -11.75
CA ARG A 358 3.52 -28.44 -11.83
C ARG A 358 2.20 -28.97 -12.38
N ALA A 359 1.28 -28.09 -12.80
CA ALA A 359 -0.09 -28.44 -13.15
C ALA A 359 -0.73 -29.40 -12.13
N ASN A 360 -0.40 -29.23 -10.84
CA ASN A 360 -0.83 -30.17 -9.80
C ASN A 360 -2.09 -29.59 -9.15
N TRP A 361 -3.23 -30.04 -9.67
CA TRP A 361 -4.54 -29.39 -9.54
C TRP A 361 -5.13 -29.39 -8.12
N ALA A 362 -4.62 -30.23 -7.22
CA ALA A 362 -5.28 -30.54 -5.94
C ALA A 362 -4.66 -29.91 -4.68
N SER A 363 -3.42 -29.41 -4.72
CA SER A 363 -2.68 -29.03 -3.49
C SER A 363 -2.63 -27.54 -3.17
N LEU A 364 -3.39 -26.71 -3.90
CA LEU A 364 -3.37 -25.26 -3.71
C LEU A 364 -3.94 -24.84 -2.35
N LEU A 365 -4.87 -25.64 -1.79
CA LEU A 365 -5.60 -25.38 -0.55
C LEU A 365 -5.80 -26.63 0.33
N SER A 366 -5.10 -27.74 0.05
CA SER A 366 -5.19 -28.98 0.85
C SER A 366 -4.60 -28.79 2.24
#